data_AF-A0A0G0S9L5-F1
#
_entry.id   AF-A0A0G0S9L5-F1
#
_cell.length_a   1.000
_cell.length_b   1.000
_cell.length_c   1.000
_cell.angle_alpha   90.00
_cell.angle_beta   90.00
_cell.angle_gamma   90.00
#
_symmetry.space_group_name_H-M   'P 1'
#
loop_
_entity.id
_entity.type
_entity.pdbx_description
1 polymer ?
#
loop_
_entity_poly.entity_id
_entity_poly.type
_entity_poly.pdbx_seq_one_letter_code
_entity_poly.pdbx_strand_id
1 'polypeptide(L)' 'MPDDMNQNPLDPQLGLILTLLRDIPILNAVPSDPPKFPIGFAFYDDGVTRRFYIFFNGNWRYVALT' A
#
# COMPACT_ATOMS: atom_id res chain seq x y z
N MET A 1 -29.57 12.67 3.04
CA MET A 1 -28.37 12.83 2.19
C MET A 1 -27.29 13.48 3.03
N PRO A 2 -26.03 13.10 2.81
CA PRO A 2 -24.91 13.32 3.72
C PRO A 2 -24.40 14.76 3.60
N ASP A 3 -23.58 15.18 4.56
CA ASP A 3 -22.48 16.15 4.44
C ASP A 3 -22.41 17.02 5.68
N ASP A 4 -21.81 16.47 6.73
CA ASP A 4 -21.10 17.30 7.71
C ASP A 4 -19.79 16.58 8.06
N MET A 5 -18.97 16.37 7.02
CA MET A 5 -17.52 16.28 7.22
C MET A 5 -17.04 17.67 7.58
N ASN A 6 -17.34 18.06 8.83
CA ASN A 6 -16.88 19.29 9.45
C ASN A 6 -15.37 19.12 9.72
N GLN A 7 -14.59 19.19 8.64
CA GLN A 7 -13.13 19.20 8.66
C GLN A 7 -12.70 20.54 9.22
N ASN A 8 -12.64 20.61 10.56
CA ASN A 8 -12.13 21.76 11.26
C ASN A 8 -10.68 22.02 10.78
N PRO A 9 -10.39 23.16 10.12
CA PRO A 9 -9.08 23.44 9.49
C PRO A 9 -7.93 23.59 10.51
N LEU A 10 -8.24 23.45 11.80
CA LEU A 10 -7.33 23.63 12.93
C LEU A 10 -7.37 22.44 13.90
N ASP A 11 -7.83 21.26 13.49
CA ASP A 11 -7.82 20.09 14.37
C ASP A 11 -6.36 19.78 14.79
N PRO A 12 -5.98 19.99 16.06
CA PRO A 12 -4.63 19.77 16.54
C PRO A 12 -4.19 18.31 16.36
N GLN A 13 -5.15 17.39 16.28
CA GLN A 13 -4.90 15.97 16.08
C GLN A 13 -4.39 15.69 14.66
N LEU A 14 -4.84 16.44 13.64
CA LEU A 14 -4.31 16.35 12.29
C LEU A 14 -2.85 16.82 12.23
N GLY A 15 -2.53 17.95 12.89
CA GLY A 15 -1.15 18.42 13.01
C GLY A 15 -0.24 17.44 13.76
N LEU A 16 -0.77 16.79 14.81
CA LEU A 16 -0.06 15.75 15.56
C LEU A 16 0.21 14.51 14.70
N ILE A 17 -0.79 14.02 13.94
CA ILE A 17 -0.60 12.89 13.02
C ILE A 17 0.46 13.23 11.97
N LEU A 18 0.39 14.40 11.34
CA LEU A 18 1.40 14.82 10.36
C LEU A 18 2.80 14.93 10.97
N THR A 19 2.89 15.39 12.22
CA THR A 19 4.17 15.43 12.96
C THR A 19 4.70 14.02 13.26
N LEU A 20 3.83 13.09 13.67
CA LEU A 20 4.20 11.70 13.91
C LEU A 20 4.62 10.97 12.62
N LEU A 21 3.96 11.27 11.50
CA LEU A 21 4.28 10.68 10.20
C LEU A 21 5.51 11.30 9.53
N ARG A 22 5.91 12.53 9.91
CA ARG A 22 7.05 13.26 9.32
C ARG A 22 8.35 12.47 9.40
N ASP A 23 8.58 11.80 10.52
CA ASP A 23 9.83 11.10 10.80
C ASP A 23 9.79 9.63 10.37
N ILE A 24 8.68 9.17 9.77
CA ILE A 24 8.60 7.80 9.25
C ILE A 24 9.47 7.73 7.98
N PRO A 25 10.55 6.94 7.99
CA PRO A 25 11.41 6.83 6.82
C PRO A 25 10.63 6.17 5.68
N ILE A 26 10.55 6.86 4.55
CA ILE A 26 10.11 6.24 3.29
C ILE A 26 11.26 5.37 2.80
N LEU A 27 11.12 4.06 2.97
CA LEU A 27 12.09 3.08 2.50
C LEU A 27 11.95 2.88 0.99
N ASN A 28 12.67 3.70 0.20
CA ASN A 28 12.77 3.56 -1.26
C ASN A 28 13.80 2.49 -1.71
N ALA A 29 14.10 1.52 -0.84
CA ALA A 29 15.06 0.47 -1.15
C ALA A 29 14.33 -0.80 -1.60
N VAL A 30 14.87 -1.47 -2.62
CA VAL A 30 14.42 -2.81 -2.99
C VAL A 30 14.66 -3.74 -1.80
N PRO A 31 13.67 -4.57 -1.40
CA PRO A 31 13.87 -5.53 -0.32
C PRO A 31 15.04 -6.47 -0.63
N SER A 32 15.97 -6.62 0.32
CA SER A 32 17.07 -7.60 0.23
C SER A 32 16.65 -8.99 0.76
N ASP A 33 15.68 -9.03 1.67
CA ASP A 33 15.17 -10.25 2.28
C ASP A 33 14.02 -10.82 1.46
N PRO A 34 13.86 -12.16 1.37
CA PRO A 34 12.73 -12.79 0.69
C PRO A 34 11.38 -12.37 1.29
N PRO A 35 10.26 -12.47 0.53
CA PRO A 35 8.94 -12.09 1.03
C PRO A 35 8.56 -12.88 2.29
N LYS A 36 8.32 -12.18 3.40
CA LYS A 36 7.96 -12.79 4.70
C LYS A 36 6.45 -12.82 4.98
N PHE A 37 5.67 -12.07 4.22
CA PHE A 37 4.22 -11.99 4.36
C PHE A 37 3.52 -12.95 3.40
N PRO A 38 2.32 -13.46 3.73
CA PRO A 38 1.55 -14.31 2.84
C PRO A 38 1.39 -13.68 1.44
N ILE A 39 1.67 -14.48 0.41
CA ILE A 39 1.54 -14.10 -1.00
C ILE A 39 0.17 -14.56 -1.50
N GLY A 40 -0.54 -13.66 -2.18
CA GLY A 40 -1.82 -13.97 -2.81
C GLY A 40 -1.64 -14.40 -4.27
N PHE A 41 -2.50 -15.28 -4.74
CA PHE A 41 -2.52 -15.74 -6.13
C PHE A 41 -3.93 -15.65 -6.69
N ALA A 42 -4.07 -15.23 -7.94
CA ALA A 42 -5.33 -15.30 -8.66
C ALA A 42 -5.12 -15.80 -10.08
N PHE A 43 -5.99 -16.71 -10.50
CA PHE A 43 -6.04 -17.23 -11.85
C PHE A 43 -7.24 -16.64 -12.57
N TYR A 44 -7.01 -16.16 -13.78
CA TYR A 44 -8.06 -15.67 -14.66
C TYR A 44 -7.93 -16.38 -16.00
N ASP A 45 -9.02 -17.01 -16.43
CA ASP A 45 -9.13 -17.65 -17.75
C ASP A 45 -10.53 -17.33 -18.30
N ASP A 46 -10.57 -16.68 -19.47
CA ASP A 46 -11.80 -16.38 -20.22
C ASP A 46 -11.90 -17.19 -21.54
N GLY A 47 -11.05 -18.20 -21.71
CA GLY A 47 -10.98 -19.04 -22.91
C GLY A 47 -10.12 -18.48 -24.04
N VAL A 48 -9.75 -17.20 -23.99
CA VAL A 48 -8.87 -16.55 -24.98
C VAL A 48 -7.58 -16.07 -24.30
N THR A 49 -7.70 -15.53 -23.10
CA THR A 49 -6.61 -14.98 -22.30
C THR A 49 -6.49 -15.73 -21.00
N ARG A 50 -5.27 -16.20 -20.73
CA ARG A 50 -4.90 -16.80 -19.44
C ARG A 50 -3.95 -15.87 -18.72
N ARG A 51 -4.33 -15.46 -17.51
CA ARG A 51 -3.51 -14.60 -16.64
C ARG A 51 -3.30 -15.26 -15.30
N PHE A 52 -2.06 -15.21 -14.83
CA PHE A 52 -1.67 -15.59 -13.49
C PHE A 52 -1.19 -14.34 -12.76
N TYR A 53 -1.92 -13.95 -11.72
CA TYR A 53 -1.60 -12.81 -10.90
C TYR A 53 -0.94 -13.25 -9.60
N ILE A 54 0.16 -12.60 -9.25
CA ILE A 54 0.90 -12.80 -8.00
C ILE A 54 0.86 -11.47 -7.24
N PHE A 55 0.37 -11.50 -5.99
CA PHE A 55 0.23 -10.32 -5.16
C PHE A 55 1.22 -10.38 -3.99
N PHE A 56 2.22 -9.48 -4.03
CA PHE A 56 3.18 -9.32 -2.96
C PHE A 56 2.69 -8.32 -1.89
N ASN A 57 2.96 -8.65 -0.63
CA ASN A 57 2.61 -7.83 0.53
C ASN A 57 3.84 -7.21 1.20
N GLY A 58 3.62 -6.22 2.06
CA GLY A 58 4.70 -5.48 2.73
C GLY A 58 5.60 -4.76 1.73
N ASN A 59 6.90 -4.71 2.02
CA ASN A 59 7.89 -3.95 1.22
C ASN A 59 8.01 -4.47 -0.23
N TRP A 60 7.68 -5.74 -0.47
CA TRP A 60 7.73 -6.35 -1.80
C TRP A 60 6.63 -5.85 -2.75
N ARG A 61 5.60 -5.13 -2.25
CA ARG A 61 4.53 -4.56 -3.08
C ARG A 61 5.02 -3.47 -4.04
N TYR A 62 6.11 -2.77 -3.70
CA TYR A 62 6.60 -1.60 -4.44
C TYR A 62 7.79 -1.93 -5.35
N VAL A 63 8.09 -3.21 -5.54
CA VAL A 63 9.22 -3.65 -6.36
C VAL A 63 8.81 -3.64 -7.83
N ALA A 64 9.61 -2.98 -8.67
CA ALA A 64 9.52 -3.11 -10.11
C ALA A 64 10.36 -4.32 -10.58
N LEU A 65 9.76 -5.21 -11.36
CA LEU A 65 10.47 -6.31 -12.02
C LEU A 65 11.12 -5.76 -13.30
N THR A 66 12.44 -5.92 -13.42
CA THR A 66 13.23 -5.53 -14.61
C THR A 66 13.58 -6.73 -15.46
#